data_AF-A0A2V9P9L3-F1
#
_entry.id   AF-A0A2V9P9L3-F1
#
_cell.length_a   1.000
_cell.length_b   1.000
_cell.length_c   1.000
_cell.angle_alpha   90.00
_cell.angle_beta   90.00
_cell.angle_gamma   90.00
#
_symmetry.space_group_name_H-M   'P 1'
#
loop_
_entity.id
_entity.type
_entity.pdbx_description
1 polymer ?
#
loop_
_entity_poly.entity_id
_entity_poly.type
_entity_poly.pdbx_seq_one_letter_code
_entity_poly.pdbx_strand_id
1 'polypeptide(L)'
;RAFIDVFTDISGLFVINNESGWYEGWMIHDLKVAPVNNRPRPDGHAQFGTILKSDADKLKGGNKVPGAFFTVDGSAPHWPSPNDHFPDKQTNVVPIQVSMGAWNTLQQSDGHAYWEFNYTTDWVHPLYELPFTGGIPGTFEAGQIGALQSIIPGSGPNGIKNDPVTYGDNPNTKGVTQGTGPRDPDKFDGDDDTQREFRMRFIPSGLANEIFLDVYQRLASFEPGVTDFKQRLFDAYAAEVARVDANGDGAISGPEGDVDTPSDGFEDNARLFIPATQFNRFAITRELNDGLLAPRFAPSQRAWVLSGIQVPVNPSVPASAGEDGDDR
;
A
#
# COMPACT_ATOMS: atom_id res chain seq x y z
N ARG A 1 17.11 7.07 -6.76
CA ARG A 1 16.34 6.88 -5.51
C ARG A 1 15.82 8.23 -5.10
N ALA A 2 14.50 8.39 -4.98
CA ALA A 2 13.92 9.67 -4.57
C ALA A 2 13.67 9.62 -3.06
N PHE A 3 14.13 10.66 -2.39
CA PHE A 3 13.87 10.93 -0.99
C PHE A 3 13.07 12.23 -0.98
N ILE A 4 11.91 12.24 -0.34
CA ILE A 4 11.15 13.47 -0.11
C ILE A 4 10.85 13.63 1.37
N ASP A 5 10.97 14.86 1.84
CA ASP A 5 10.54 15.27 3.16
C ASP A 5 9.14 15.86 3.07
N VAL A 6 8.25 15.42 3.94
CA VAL A 6 6.91 15.99 4.06
C VAL A 6 6.73 16.57 5.46
N PHE A 7 6.32 17.82 5.51
CA PHE A 7 5.97 18.52 6.74
C PHE A 7 4.47 18.78 6.73
N THR A 8 3.79 18.36 7.79
CA THR A 8 2.37 18.65 7.98
C THR A 8 2.17 19.49 9.21
N ASP A 9 1.41 20.56 9.06
CA ASP A 9 0.94 21.42 10.14
C ASP A 9 -0.59 21.40 10.11
N ILE A 10 -1.20 20.91 11.19
CA ILE A 10 -2.64 20.59 11.22
C ILE A 10 -3.23 21.13 12.51
N SER A 11 -4.08 22.14 12.35
CA SER A 11 -4.78 22.78 13.44
C SER A 11 -6.17 22.18 13.69
N GLY A 12 -6.66 22.31 14.93
CA GLY A 12 -8.04 21.95 15.28
C GLY A 12 -8.32 20.44 15.36
N LEU A 13 -7.28 19.63 15.61
CA LEU A 13 -7.40 18.20 15.83
C LEU A 13 -8.08 17.91 17.19
N PHE A 14 -9.35 17.49 17.14
CA PHE A 14 -10.11 17.13 18.34
C PHE A 14 -9.99 15.65 18.67
N VAL A 15 -9.43 15.36 19.85
CA VAL A 15 -9.53 14.04 20.48
C VAL A 15 -10.77 14.03 21.38
N ILE A 16 -11.64 13.03 21.24
CA ILE A 16 -12.80 12.87 22.13
C ILE A 16 -12.28 12.46 23.53
N ASN A 17 -12.88 13.01 24.60
CA ASN A 17 -12.45 12.74 25.98
C ASN A 17 -12.27 11.23 26.24
N ASN A 18 -11.09 10.84 26.73
CA ASN A 18 -10.65 9.46 27.04
C ASN A 18 -10.34 8.55 25.83
N GLU A 19 -10.20 9.08 24.60
CA GLU A 19 -9.64 8.34 23.47
C GLU A 19 -8.14 8.70 23.30
N SER A 20 -7.29 7.71 23.01
CA SER A 20 -6.01 7.97 22.36
C SER A 20 -6.26 8.01 20.85
N GLY A 21 -6.25 9.21 20.26
CA GLY A 21 -6.37 9.39 18.82
C GLY A 21 -5.00 9.29 18.16
N TRP A 22 -4.86 8.39 17.19
CA TRP A 22 -3.72 8.37 16.28
C TRP A 22 -4.17 8.94 14.94
N TYR A 23 -3.26 9.62 14.27
CA TYR A 23 -3.44 10.05 12.91
C TYR A 23 -2.39 9.35 12.06
N GLU A 24 -2.75 9.03 10.83
CA GLU A 24 -1.90 8.29 9.89
C GLU A 24 -1.80 9.08 8.60
N GLY A 25 -0.57 9.30 8.13
CA GLY A 25 -0.28 10.01 6.89
C GLY A 25 -0.18 9.03 5.73
N TRP A 26 -0.68 9.43 4.56
CA TRP A 26 -0.71 8.57 3.37
C TRP A 26 -0.19 9.29 2.12
N MET A 27 0.79 8.69 1.47
CA MET A 27 1.08 8.96 0.06
C MET A 27 0.24 7.99 -0.79
N ILE A 28 -0.49 8.54 -1.76
CA ILE A 28 -1.41 7.75 -2.58
C ILE A 28 -1.00 7.84 -4.06
N HIS A 29 -0.74 6.68 -4.65
CA HIS A 29 -0.54 6.50 -6.08
C HIS A 29 -1.79 5.86 -6.68
N ASP A 30 -2.46 6.56 -7.59
CA ASP A 30 -3.56 5.98 -8.34
C ASP A 30 -3.05 5.29 -9.59
N LEU A 31 -3.46 4.03 -9.76
CA LEU A 31 -3.06 3.17 -10.86
C LEU A 31 -3.23 3.90 -12.20
N LYS A 32 -2.16 3.93 -13.00
CA LYS A 32 -2.18 4.45 -14.36
C LYS A 32 -2.29 3.32 -15.37
N VAL A 33 -2.88 3.62 -16.51
CA VAL A 33 -2.85 2.71 -17.66
C VAL A 33 -1.39 2.51 -18.07
N ALA A 34 -0.90 1.28 -17.97
CA ALA A 34 0.49 0.95 -18.23
C ALA A 34 0.85 1.13 -19.71
N PRO A 35 2.11 1.45 -20.03
CA PRO A 35 2.59 1.45 -21.40
C PRO A 35 2.53 0.05 -22.01
N VAL A 36 2.29 0.00 -23.33
CA VAL A 36 2.28 -1.25 -24.09
C VAL A 36 3.70 -1.64 -24.48
N ASN A 37 4.08 -2.88 -24.16
CA ASN A 37 5.31 -3.50 -24.62
C ASN A 37 4.99 -4.88 -25.21
N ASN A 38 5.28 -5.07 -26.49
CA ASN A 38 4.95 -6.31 -27.20
C ASN A 38 5.97 -7.43 -27.00
N ARG A 39 7.02 -7.20 -26.21
CA ARG A 39 8.00 -8.22 -25.87
C ARG A 39 7.58 -8.89 -24.56
N PRO A 40 6.96 -10.08 -24.59
CA PRO A 40 6.66 -10.80 -23.37
C PRO A 40 7.94 -11.31 -22.69
N ARG A 41 7.81 -11.62 -21.40
CA ARG A 41 8.75 -12.45 -20.65
C ARG A 41 8.79 -13.88 -21.23
N PRO A 42 9.79 -14.71 -20.88
CA PRO A 42 9.87 -16.09 -21.36
C PRO A 42 8.66 -16.97 -21.02
N ASP A 43 7.95 -16.67 -19.93
CA ASP A 43 6.72 -17.34 -19.50
C ASP A 43 5.47 -16.85 -20.27
N GLY A 44 5.61 -15.87 -21.16
CA GLY A 44 4.51 -15.28 -21.93
C GLY A 44 3.83 -14.08 -21.26
N HIS A 45 4.19 -13.74 -20.02
CA HIS A 45 3.61 -12.61 -19.29
C HIS A 45 4.18 -11.27 -19.76
N ALA A 46 3.46 -10.18 -19.49
CA ALA A 46 3.96 -8.82 -19.74
C ALA A 46 5.18 -8.51 -18.85
N GLN A 47 6.14 -7.73 -19.36
CA GLN A 47 7.30 -7.28 -18.59
C GLN A 47 6.90 -6.32 -17.46
N PHE A 48 7.74 -6.22 -16.42
CA PHE A 48 7.53 -5.34 -15.27
C PHE A 48 7.13 -3.92 -15.72
N GLY A 49 6.07 -3.35 -15.14
CA GLY A 49 5.57 -2.00 -15.42
C GLY A 49 4.85 -1.86 -16.76
N THR A 50 4.59 -2.95 -17.48
CA THR A 50 3.98 -2.92 -18.82
C THR A 50 2.80 -3.87 -18.97
N ILE A 51 2.07 -3.71 -20.07
CA ILE A 51 1.05 -4.65 -20.56
C ILE A 51 1.35 -5.04 -22.02
N LEU A 52 0.87 -6.21 -22.47
CA LEU A 52 0.96 -6.60 -23.88
C LEU A 52 -0.13 -5.90 -24.71
N LYS A 53 0.02 -5.88 -26.04
CA LYS A 53 -1.04 -5.37 -26.93
C LYS A 53 -2.37 -6.11 -26.76
N SER A 54 -2.32 -7.42 -26.52
CA SER A 54 -3.50 -8.25 -26.26
C SER A 54 -4.26 -7.86 -25.00
N ASP A 55 -3.56 -7.30 -24.01
CA ASP A 55 -4.16 -6.78 -22.79
C ASP A 55 -4.84 -5.44 -23.07
N ALA A 56 -4.10 -4.52 -23.70
CA ALA A 56 -4.61 -3.20 -24.07
C ALA A 56 -5.88 -3.27 -24.94
N ASP A 57 -5.98 -4.29 -25.80
CA ASP A 57 -7.16 -4.52 -26.64
C ASP A 57 -8.42 -4.91 -25.85
N LYS A 58 -8.25 -5.49 -24.65
CA LYS A 58 -9.34 -5.86 -23.75
C LYS A 58 -9.76 -4.71 -22.82
N LEU A 59 -8.95 -3.66 -22.68
CA LEU A 59 -9.30 -2.49 -21.87
C LEU A 59 -10.48 -1.72 -22.50
N LYS A 60 -11.26 -1.04 -21.66
CA LYS A 60 -12.49 -0.35 -22.06
C LYS A 60 -12.37 1.17 -21.88
N GLY A 61 -13.11 1.91 -22.71
CA GLY A 61 -13.28 3.37 -22.54
C GLY A 61 -11.96 4.14 -22.46
N GLY A 62 -11.85 4.99 -21.44
CA GLY A 62 -10.68 5.82 -21.16
C GLY A 62 -9.41 5.04 -20.83
N ASN A 63 -9.53 3.76 -20.43
CA ASN A 63 -8.40 2.91 -20.05
C ASN A 63 -7.55 2.46 -21.26
N LYS A 64 -7.84 2.93 -22.47
CA LYS A 64 -7.04 2.64 -23.67
C LYS A 64 -5.88 3.62 -23.89
N VAL A 65 -5.72 4.62 -23.02
CA VAL A 65 -4.72 5.68 -23.16
C VAL A 65 -3.62 5.49 -22.13
N PRO A 66 -2.41 5.01 -22.51
CA PRO A 66 -1.28 4.88 -21.59
C PRO A 66 -0.98 6.18 -20.86
N GLY A 67 -0.68 6.08 -19.56
CA GLY A 67 -0.40 7.20 -18.67
C GLY A 67 -1.62 7.94 -18.14
N ALA A 68 -2.83 7.69 -18.67
CA ALA A 68 -4.07 8.15 -18.06
C ALA A 68 -4.34 7.40 -16.74
N PHE A 69 -5.13 7.98 -15.84
CA PHE A 69 -5.62 7.27 -14.66
C PHE A 69 -6.52 6.11 -15.08
N PHE A 70 -6.25 4.93 -14.55
CA PHE A 70 -7.09 3.76 -14.74
C PHE A 70 -8.35 3.89 -13.87
N THR A 71 -9.50 3.58 -14.45
CA THR A 71 -10.77 3.51 -13.74
C THR A 71 -11.40 2.12 -13.84
N VAL A 72 -12.00 1.61 -12.77
CA VAL A 72 -12.59 0.25 -12.76
C VAL A 72 -13.72 0.07 -13.78
N ASP A 73 -14.36 1.16 -14.19
CA ASP A 73 -15.49 1.17 -15.13
C ASP A 73 -15.12 1.67 -16.54
N GLY A 74 -13.90 2.20 -16.73
CA GLY A 74 -13.45 2.81 -17.98
C GLY A 74 -14.05 4.19 -18.27
N SER A 75 -14.76 4.77 -17.29
CA SER A 75 -15.29 6.14 -17.36
C SER A 75 -14.21 7.17 -17.02
N ALA A 76 -14.57 8.46 -17.05
CA ALA A 76 -13.71 9.52 -16.54
C ALA A 76 -13.37 9.29 -15.05
N PRO A 77 -12.17 9.70 -14.58
CA PRO A 77 -11.81 9.59 -13.16
C PRO A 77 -12.79 10.34 -12.26
N HIS A 78 -13.35 9.61 -11.31
CA HIS A 78 -14.14 10.11 -10.20
C HIS A 78 -13.34 9.87 -8.92
N TRP A 79 -12.80 10.95 -8.36
CA TRP A 79 -12.00 10.94 -7.15
C TRP A 79 -12.89 10.83 -5.91
N PRO A 80 -12.35 10.33 -4.78
CA PRO A 80 -13.03 10.41 -3.49
C PRO A 80 -13.52 11.83 -3.19
N SER A 81 -14.79 11.96 -2.82
CA SER A 81 -15.46 13.23 -2.59
C SER A 81 -16.38 13.18 -1.37
N PRO A 82 -16.51 14.26 -0.58
CA PRO A 82 -17.50 14.34 0.51
C PRO A 82 -18.95 14.04 0.08
N ASN A 83 -19.24 14.12 -1.23
CA ASN A 83 -20.53 13.79 -1.83
C ASN A 83 -20.65 12.34 -2.32
N ASP A 84 -19.68 11.48 -2.01
CA ASP A 84 -19.77 10.04 -2.26
C ASP A 84 -20.64 9.37 -1.20
N HIS A 85 -21.39 8.36 -1.63
CA HIS A 85 -22.37 7.65 -0.83
C HIS A 85 -22.13 6.15 -1.00
N PHE A 86 -21.80 5.47 0.07
CA PHE A 86 -21.60 4.03 0.04
C PHE A 86 -22.96 3.32 0.19
N PRO A 87 -23.27 2.26 -0.60
CA PRO A 87 -22.40 1.64 -1.62
C PRO A 87 -22.56 2.19 -3.05
N ASP A 88 -23.53 3.05 -3.32
CA ASP A 88 -24.04 3.34 -4.68
C ASP A 88 -23.21 4.35 -5.50
N LYS A 89 -22.44 5.21 -4.84
CA LYS A 89 -21.59 6.23 -5.48
C LYS A 89 -20.24 6.33 -4.77
N GLN A 90 -19.20 5.79 -5.40
CA GLN A 90 -17.85 5.75 -4.87
C GLN A 90 -16.84 6.11 -5.95
N THR A 91 -15.63 6.49 -5.51
CA THR A 91 -14.44 6.59 -6.35
C THR A 91 -14.31 5.41 -7.33
N ASN A 92 -13.93 5.69 -8.57
CA ASN A 92 -13.67 4.65 -9.57
C ASN A 92 -12.19 4.48 -9.91
N VAL A 93 -11.29 5.24 -9.28
CA VAL A 93 -9.84 5.05 -9.38
C VAL A 93 -9.36 3.93 -8.44
N VAL A 94 -8.19 3.35 -8.74
CA VAL A 94 -7.58 2.26 -7.99
C VAL A 94 -6.33 2.76 -7.26
N PRO A 95 -6.43 3.14 -5.97
CA PRO A 95 -5.31 3.66 -5.19
C PRO A 95 -4.42 2.57 -4.59
N ILE A 96 -3.12 2.83 -4.62
CA ILE A 96 -2.07 2.19 -3.79
C ILE A 96 -1.73 3.19 -2.69
N GLN A 97 -1.96 2.78 -1.45
CA GLN A 97 -1.79 3.64 -0.27
C GLN A 97 -0.54 3.21 0.47
N VAL A 98 0.41 4.14 0.56
CA VAL A 98 1.64 3.95 1.34
C VAL A 98 1.53 4.75 2.61
N SER A 99 1.63 4.06 3.74
CA SER A 99 1.69 4.68 5.06
C SER A 99 2.99 5.48 5.16
N MET A 100 2.87 6.72 5.59
CA MET A 100 4.01 7.57 5.94
C MET A 100 4.35 7.43 7.42
N GLY A 101 3.41 6.94 8.22
CA GLY A 101 3.52 6.69 9.64
C GLY A 101 2.40 7.34 10.44
N ALA A 102 2.30 6.88 11.69
CA ALA A 102 1.35 7.37 12.67
C ALA A 102 1.96 8.46 13.55
N TRP A 103 1.15 9.44 13.93
CA TRP A 103 1.49 10.37 15.02
C TRP A 103 0.30 10.55 15.96
N ASN A 104 0.60 11.09 17.13
CA ASN A 104 -0.39 11.42 18.15
C ASN A 104 -0.27 12.91 18.47
N THR A 105 -1.40 13.55 18.78
CA THR A 105 -1.43 14.94 19.25
C THR A 105 -1.98 14.98 20.68
N LEU A 106 -1.46 15.91 21.49
CA LEU A 106 -2.07 16.18 22.78
C LEU A 106 -3.52 16.64 22.58
N GLN A 107 -4.36 16.40 23.59
CA GLN A 107 -5.77 16.75 23.54
C GLN A 107 -5.92 18.26 23.23
N GLN A 108 -6.57 18.59 22.11
CA GLN A 108 -6.86 19.96 21.66
C GLN A 108 -5.62 20.79 21.28
N SER A 109 -4.53 20.15 20.85
CA SER A 109 -3.38 20.87 20.29
C SER A 109 -3.27 20.71 18.78
N ASP A 110 -2.55 21.64 18.16
CA ASP A 110 -2.06 21.49 16.80
C ASP A 110 -1.10 20.28 16.71
N GLY A 111 -1.08 19.66 15.54
CA GLY A 111 -0.22 18.53 15.23
C GLY A 111 0.79 18.91 14.17
N HIS A 112 2.08 18.81 14.52
CA HIS A 112 3.17 18.91 13.56
C HIS A 112 3.80 17.54 13.38
N ALA A 113 3.98 17.13 12.13
CA ALA A 113 4.67 15.89 11.82
C ALA A 113 5.64 16.07 10.65
N TYR A 114 6.76 15.37 10.77
CA TYR A 114 7.79 15.25 9.75
C TYR A 114 7.84 13.80 9.31
N TRP A 115 7.85 13.61 7.99
CA TRP A 115 7.87 12.30 7.37
C TRP A 115 9.01 12.23 6.37
N GLU A 116 9.78 11.15 6.45
CA GLU A 116 10.78 10.80 5.44
C GLU A 116 10.19 9.74 4.53
N PHE A 117 9.94 10.10 3.28
CA PHE A 117 9.47 9.14 2.30
C PHE A 117 10.64 8.67 1.43
N ASN A 118 11.02 7.41 1.62
CA ASN A 118 12.13 6.77 0.92
C ASN A 118 11.86 5.27 0.74
N TYR A 119 12.79 4.52 0.13
CA TYR A 119 12.59 3.10 -0.18
C TYR A 119 12.38 2.20 1.05
N THR A 120 12.84 2.60 2.25
CA THR A 120 12.61 1.84 3.48
C THR A 120 11.20 2.05 4.05
N THR A 121 10.54 3.16 3.68
CA THR A 121 9.17 3.48 4.07
C THR A 121 8.16 3.26 2.95
N ASP A 122 8.62 3.03 1.72
CA ASP A 122 7.80 2.84 0.52
C ASP A 122 7.27 1.40 0.38
N TRP A 123 6.62 0.96 1.47
CA TRP A 123 6.07 -0.38 1.65
C TRP A 123 4.58 -0.28 1.97
N VAL A 124 3.78 -1.13 1.34
CA VAL A 124 2.33 -1.17 1.52
C VAL A 124 1.93 -2.45 2.22
N HIS A 125 0.87 -2.39 3.02
CA HIS A 125 0.23 -3.60 3.52
C HIS A 125 -0.27 -4.46 2.34
N PRO A 126 -0.45 -5.77 2.54
CA PRO A 126 -0.98 -6.63 1.49
C PRO A 126 -2.29 -6.10 0.91
N LEU A 127 -2.38 -6.12 -0.41
CA LEU A 127 -3.52 -5.57 -1.15
C LEU A 127 -4.84 -6.29 -0.83
N TYR A 128 -4.78 -7.51 -0.30
CA TYR A 128 -5.93 -8.27 0.18
C TYR A 128 -6.28 -8.02 1.67
N GLU A 129 -5.39 -7.40 2.44
CA GLU A 129 -5.63 -6.96 3.83
C GLU A 129 -6.09 -5.51 3.90
N LEU A 130 -5.67 -4.67 2.95
CA LEU A 130 -5.92 -3.25 3.04
C LEU A 130 -7.41 -2.94 2.98
N PRO A 131 -7.91 -2.16 3.95
CA PRO A 131 -9.32 -1.91 4.12
C PRO A 131 -9.78 -0.80 3.20
N PHE A 132 -9.80 -1.01 1.89
CA PHE A 132 -10.98 -0.50 1.18
C PHE A 132 -12.13 -1.27 1.79
N THR A 133 -13.12 -0.62 2.40
CA THR A 133 -14.56 -0.86 2.18
C THR A 133 -15.01 -2.29 1.73
N GLY A 134 -14.38 -3.36 2.20
CA GLY A 134 -14.32 -4.65 1.49
C GLY A 134 -13.27 -4.71 0.36
N GLY A 135 -11.96 -4.89 0.68
CA GLY A 135 -10.80 -4.87 -0.25
C GLY A 135 -10.85 -5.90 -1.38
N ILE A 136 -11.91 -6.69 -1.36
CA ILE A 136 -12.39 -7.52 -2.42
C ILE A 136 -13.84 -7.09 -2.72
N PRO A 137 -14.16 -6.69 -3.96
CA PRO A 137 -15.52 -6.40 -4.39
C PRO A 137 -16.51 -7.48 -3.93
N GLY A 138 -17.64 -7.05 -3.34
CA GLY A 138 -18.68 -7.94 -2.84
C GLY A 138 -18.52 -8.42 -1.39
N THR A 139 -17.39 -8.16 -0.73
CA THR A 139 -17.19 -8.59 0.67
C THR A 139 -18.01 -7.78 1.67
N PHE A 140 -18.29 -6.51 1.40
CA PHE A 140 -19.17 -5.72 2.24
C PHE A 140 -20.60 -6.29 2.24
N GLU A 141 -21.17 -6.50 1.05
CA GLU A 141 -22.53 -7.01 0.85
C GLU A 141 -22.70 -8.40 1.46
N ALA A 142 -21.62 -9.17 1.49
CA ALA A 142 -21.55 -10.48 2.11
C ALA A 142 -21.27 -10.46 3.63
N GLY A 143 -21.05 -9.28 4.24
CA GLY A 143 -20.69 -9.15 5.66
C GLY A 143 -19.31 -9.73 6.02
N GLN A 144 -18.40 -9.79 5.06
CA GLN A 144 -17.08 -10.41 5.15
C GLN A 144 -15.93 -9.39 5.36
N ILE A 145 -16.24 -8.17 5.83
CA ILE A 145 -15.21 -7.16 6.11
C ILE A 145 -14.25 -7.70 7.18
N GLY A 146 -12.95 -7.71 6.89
CA GLY A 146 -11.93 -8.26 7.81
C GLY A 146 -11.95 -9.78 7.93
N ALA A 147 -12.63 -10.51 7.03
CA ALA A 147 -12.60 -11.98 7.02
C ALA A 147 -11.20 -12.54 6.71
N LEU A 148 -10.35 -11.74 6.06
CA LEU A 148 -8.95 -12.03 5.83
C LEU A 148 -8.13 -11.04 6.65
N GLN A 149 -7.58 -11.52 7.75
CA GLN A 149 -6.55 -10.83 8.52
C GLN A 149 -5.30 -11.67 8.35
N SER A 150 -4.31 -11.15 7.62
CA SER A 150 -3.02 -11.82 7.52
C SER A 150 -2.07 -11.16 8.53
N ILE A 151 -2.35 -11.45 9.80
CA ILE A 151 -1.45 -11.16 10.93
C ILE A 151 -0.14 -11.96 10.78
N ILE A 152 -0.11 -12.92 9.87
CA ILE A 152 1.00 -13.82 9.61
C ILE A 152 1.47 -13.55 8.17
N PRO A 153 2.74 -13.19 7.95
CA PRO A 153 3.34 -13.05 6.62
C PRO A 153 3.10 -14.26 5.72
N GLY A 154 3.15 -14.06 4.40
CA GLY A 154 2.96 -15.10 3.39
C GLY A 154 2.43 -14.53 2.08
N SER A 155 2.38 -15.37 1.05
CA SER A 155 2.06 -14.91 -0.31
C SER A 155 0.55 -14.91 -0.60
N GLY A 156 -0.24 -14.64 0.44
CA GLY A 156 -1.71 -14.55 0.38
C GLY A 156 -2.45 -15.89 0.42
N PRO A 157 -3.80 -15.87 0.33
CA PRO A 157 -4.63 -17.06 0.54
C PRO A 157 -4.38 -18.24 -0.42
N ASN A 158 -3.97 -17.94 -1.65
CA ASN A 158 -3.64 -18.93 -2.69
C ASN A 158 -2.15 -19.25 -2.77
N GLY A 159 -1.32 -18.55 -1.98
CA GLY A 159 0.12 -18.74 -1.92
C GLY A 159 0.56 -19.58 -0.71
N ILE A 160 1.74 -19.24 -0.21
CA ILE A 160 2.37 -19.87 0.94
C ILE A 160 1.71 -19.35 2.22
N LYS A 161 1.37 -20.28 3.11
CA LYS A 161 0.80 -20.00 4.42
C LYS A 161 1.85 -20.24 5.48
N ASN A 162 2.27 -19.17 6.14
CA ASN A 162 3.34 -19.27 7.11
C ASN A 162 2.78 -19.68 8.49
N ASP A 163 3.65 -20.22 9.34
CA ASP A 163 3.30 -20.59 10.71
C ASP A 163 3.21 -19.33 11.58
N PRO A 164 2.07 -19.02 12.23
CA PRO A 164 1.93 -17.90 13.15
C PRO A 164 2.95 -17.90 14.30
N VAL A 165 3.42 -19.06 14.74
CA VAL A 165 4.42 -19.14 15.82
C VAL A 165 5.78 -18.65 15.35
N THR A 166 6.09 -18.89 14.07
CA THR A 166 7.37 -18.55 13.45
C THR A 166 7.35 -17.13 12.90
N TYR A 167 6.30 -16.75 12.17
CA TYR A 167 6.19 -15.49 11.42
C TYR A 167 5.24 -14.46 12.06
N GLY A 168 4.40 -14.86 13.02
CA GLY A 168 3.53 -13.92 13.72
C GLY A 168 4.23 -13.21 14.89
N ASP A 169 3.55 -12.21 15.46
CA ASP A 169 3.99 -11.51 16.67
C ASP A 169 4.01 -12.47 17.88
N ASN A 170 5.21 -12.87 18.30
CA ASN A 170 5.43 -13.75 19.44
C ASN A 170 6.09 -12.97 20.59
N PRO A 171 5.31 -12.56 21.62
CA PRO A 171 5.85 -11.82 22.76
C PRO A 171 6.77 -12.66 23.66
N ASN A 172 6.87 -13.97 23.42
CA ASN A 172 7.62 -14.93 24.24
C ASN A 172 8.88 -15.48 23.54
N THR A 173 9.29 -14.93 22.39
CA THR A 173 10.53 -15.36 21.74
C THR A 173 11.74 -14.99 22.61
N LYS A 174 12.60 -15.97 22.88
CA LYS A 174 13.86 -15.74 23.58
C LYS A 174 14.86 -15.13 22.60
N GLY A 175 15.29 -13.89 22.83
CA GLY A 175 16.38 -13.29 22.04
C GLY A 175 17.69 -14.07 22.15
N VAL A 176 18.54 -13.94 21.12
CA VAL A 176 19.84 -14.65 20.97
C VAL A 176 20.86 -14.28 22.05
N THR A 177 20.65 -13.17 22.77
CA THR A 177 21.53 -12.71 23.85
C THR A 177 20.76 -12.56 25.16
N GLN A 178 21.10 -13.41 26.14
CA GLN A 178 20.81 -13.27 27.58
C GLN A 178 19.55 -12.48 27.98
N GLY A 179 18.36 -13.01 27.69
CA GLY A 179 17.15 -12.63 28.45
C GLY A 179 16.55 -11.26 28.18
N THR A 180 16.81 -10.62 27.03
CA THR A 180 15.95 -9.52 26.56
C THR A 180 14.57 -10.09 26.26
N GLY A 181 13.53 -9.60 26.96
CA GLY A 181 12.15 -10.07 26.93
C GLY A 181 11.41 -9.83 25.59
N PRO A 182 10.10 -9.51 25.60
CA PRO A 182 9.30 -9.38 24.37
C PRO A 182 10.01 -8.49 23.34
N ARG A 183 10.03 -8.98 22.10
CA ARG A 183 10.76 -8.46 20.92
C ARG A 183 10.92 -6.95 20.89
N ASP A 184 12.16 -6.51 20.62
CA ASP A 184 12.51 -5.12 20.36
C ASP A 184 12.27 -4.84 18.86
N PRO A 185 11.32 -3.96 18.49
CA PRO A 185 11.05 -3.57 17.10
C PRO A 185 12.20 -2.79 16.46
N ASP A 186 13.20 -2.36 17.24
CA ASP A 186 14.41 -1.67 16.79
C ASP A 186 15.57 -2.65 16.51
N LYS A 187 15.30 -3.97 16.50
CA LYS A 187 16.28 -4.95 16.00
C LYS A 187 16.40 -4.80 14.48
N PHE A 188 17.49 -4.19 14.05
CA PHE A 188 17.92 -4.19 12.66
C PHE A 188 18.05 -5.63 12.15
N ASP A 189 17.73 -5.84 10.87
CA ASP A 189 18.10 -7.06 10.14
C ASP A 189 19.62 -7.20 10.19
N GLY A 190 20.13 -7.95 11.17
CA GLY A 190 21.55 -8.24 11.35
C GLY A 190 22.00 -9.42 10.48
N ASP A 191 23.27 -9.81 10.61
CA ASP A 191 23.87 -10.95 9.89
C ASP A 191 23.23 -12.32 10.22
N ASP A 192 22.41 -12.38 11.27
CA ASP A 192 21.74 -13.59 11.73
C ASP A 192 20.29 -13.58 11.28
N ASP A 193 19.98 -14.40 10.28
CA ASP A 193 18.65 -14.56 9.67
C ASP A 193 17.56 -14.95 10.70
N THR A 194 17.95 -15.50 11.85
CA THR A 194 17.03 -15.80 12.96
C THR A 194 16.61 -14.57 13.78
N GLN A 195 17.26 -13.43 13.54
CA GLN A 195 16.96 -12.13 14.14
C GLN A 195 16.17 -11.20 13.22
N ARG A 196 15.92 -11.65 11.98
CA ARG A 196 15.17 -10.90 10.96
C ARG A 196 13.82 -10.44 11.49
N GLU A 197 13.45 -9.23 11.11
CA GLU A 197 12.14 -8.68 11.41
C GLU A 197 11.06 -9.59 10.79
N PHE A 198 10.11 -10.09 11.59
CA PHE A 198 9.11 -11.05 11.13
C PHE A 198 7.79 -10.39 10.72
N ARG A 199 7.69 -9.06 10.74
CA ARG A 199 6.51 -8.31 10.25
C ARG A 199 6.63 -8.03 8.75
N MET A 200 7.32 -8.90 8.00
CA MET A 200 7.50 -8.94 6.54
C MET A 200 6.21 -9.26 5.77
N ARG A 201 5.10 -8.75 6.27
CA ARG A 201 3.81 -8.81 5.59
C ARG A 201 3.66 -7.67 4.61
N PHE A 202 4.43 -6.60 4.73
CA PHE A 202 4.39 -5.53 3.75
C PHE A 202 5.05 -5.96 2.43
N ILE A 203 4.68 -5.31 1.35
CA ILE A 203 5.36 -5.44 0.06
C ILE A 203 5.79 -4.06 -0.45
N PRO A 204 6.89 -3.97 -1.23
CA PRO A 204 7.27 -2.73 -1.88
C PRO A 204 6.15 -2.18 -2.77
N SER A 205 5.95 -0.86 -2.80
CA SER A 205 4.81 -0.24 -3.50
C SER A 205 4.79 -0.48 -5.02
N GLY A 206 5.95 -0.59 -5.65
CA GLY A 206 6.09 -0.95 -7.07
C GLY A 206 5.70 -2.40 -7.33
N LEU A 207 5.99 -3.32 -6.40
CA LEU A 207 5.49 -4.69 -6.46
C LEU A 207 3.95 -4.73 -6.33
N ALA A 208 3.39 -3.90 -5.45
CA ALA A 208 1.94 -3.74 -5.34
C ALA A 208 1.32 -3.20 -6.64
N ASN A 209 2.01 -2.27 -7.32
CA ASN A 209 1.60 -1.80 -8.64
C ASN A 209 1.59 -2.94 -9.67
N GLU A 210 2.60 -3.80 -9.69
CA GLU A 210 2.60 -4.98 -10.59
C GLU A 210 1.43 -5.91 -10.34
N ILE A 211 1.11 -6.21 -9.08
CA ILE A 211 -0.05 -7.03 -8.71
C ILE A 211 -1.33 -6.40 -9.24
N PHE A 212 -1.50 -5.08 -9.12
CA PHE A 212 -2.63 -4.37 -9.70
C PHE A 212 -2.64 -4.38 -11.23
N LEU A 213 -1.49 -4.39 -11.90
CA LEU A 213 -1.45 -4.59 -13.35
C LEU A 213 -1.96 -5.98 -13.72
N ASP A 214 -1.55 -7.04 -13.00
CA ASP A 214 -2.04 -8.40 -13.22
C ASP A 214 -3.56 -8.52 -13.03
N VAL A 215 -4.07 -7.91 -11.96
CA VAL A 215 -5.50 -7.93 -11.63
C VAL A 215 -6.33 -7.14 -12.64
N TYR A 216 -5.97 -5.88 -12.89
CA TYR A 216 -6.85 -4.93 -13.59
C TYR A 216 -6.54 -4.76 -15.07
N GLN A 217 -5.28 -4.90 -15.48
CA GLN A 217 -4.86 -4.48 -16.81
C GLN A 217 -4.40 -5.63 -17.72
N ARG A 218 -3.75 -6.67 -17.18
CA ARG A 218 -3.20 -7.82 -17.93
C ARG A 218 -4.24 -8.91 -18.22
N LEU A 219 -5.39 -8.50 -18.76
CA LEU A 219 -6.59 -9.33 -18.94
C LEU A 219 -6.41 -10.48 -19.96
N ALA A 220 -5.31 -10.52 -20.70
CA ALA A 220 -4.96 -11.58 -21.64
C ALA A 220 -3.66 -12.30 -21.27
N SER A 221 -2.66 -11.59 -20.75
CA SER A 221 -1.34 -12.14 -20.42
C SER A 221 -1.26 -12.72 -19.02
N PHE A 222 -2.17 -12.35 -18.11
CA PHE A 222 -2.28 -12.92 -16.77
C PHE A 222 -3.65 -13.59 -16.62
N GLU A 223 -3.66 -14.90 -16.34
CA GLU A 223 -4.86 -15.71 -16.11
C GLU A 223 -6.05 -15.40 -17.05
N PRO A 224 -5.91 -15.62 -18.38
CA PRO A 224 -6.96 -15.27 -19.32
C PRO A 224 -8.25 -16.07 -19.03
N GLY A 225 -9.36 -15.35 -18.86
CA GLY A 225 -10.68 -15.95 -18.64
C GLY A 225 -11.09 -16.08 -17.17
N VAL A 226 -10.18 -15.85 -16.22
CA VAL A 226 -10.53 -15.72 -14.80
C VAL A 226 -11.21 -14.38 -14.59
N THR A 227 -12.48 -14.43 -14.17
CA THR A 227 -13.32 -13.24 -13.92
C THR A 227 -13.62 -13.04 -12.43
N ASP A 228 -13.33 -14.05 -11.60
CA ASP A 228 -13.42 -13.90 -10.15
C ASP A 228 -12.28 -13.02 -9.64
N PHE A 229 -12.65 -11.89 -9.04
CA PHE A 229 -11.68 -10.91 -8.58
C PHE A 229 -10.82 -11.44 -7.42
N LYS A 230 -11.42 -12.21 -6.49
CA LYS A 230 -10.71 -12.76 -5.32
C LYS A 230 -9.56 -13.63 -5.78
N GLN A 231 -9.88 -14.61 -6.62
CA GLN A 231 -8.93 -15.53 -7.20
C GLN A 231 -7.81 -14.76 -7.88
N ARG A 232 -8.16 -13.87 -8.82
CA ARG A 232 -7.17 -13.14 -9.60
C ARG A 232 -6.24 -12.27 -8.73
N LEU A 233 -6.77 -11.63 -7.69
CA LEU A 233 -5.96 -10.85 -6.73
C LEU A 233 -5.01 -11.73 -5.93
N PHE A 234 -5.48 -12.87 -5.42
CA PHE A 234 -4.65 -13.77 -4.62
C PHE A 234 -3.58 -14.46 -5.47
N ASP A 235 -3.93 -14.87 -6.69
CA ASP A 235 -3.02 -15.50 -7.63
C ASP A 235 -1.97 -14.49 -8.13
N ALA A 236 -2.37 -13.24 -8.40
CA ALA A 236 -1.43 -12.17 -8.77
C ALA A 236 -0.46 -11.84 -7.62
N TYR A 237 -0.96 -11.71 -6.39
CA TYR A 237 -0.12 -11.49 -5.22
C TYR A 237 0.90 -12.62 -5.04
N ALA A 238 0.44 -13.87 -5.09
CA ALA A 238 1.31 -15.03 -4.94
C ALA A 238 2.37 -15.11 -6.05
N ALA A 239 1.97 -14.88 -7.30
CA ALA A 239 2.85 -14.94 -8.46
C ALA A 239 3.94 -13.85 -8.41
N GLU A 240 3.58 -12.61 -8.11
CA GLU A 240 4.55 -11.50 -8.10
C GLU A 240 5.46 -11.54 -6.86
N VAL A 241 4.96 -11.96 -5.68
CA VAL A 241 5.81 -12.21 -4.51
C VAL A 241 6.85 -13.30 -4.80
N ALA A 242 6.45 -14.42 -5.42
CA ALA A 242 7.36 -15.52 -5.75
C ALA A 242 8.50 -15.14 -6.73
N ARG A 243 8.43 -13.98 -7.40
CA ARG A 243 9.51 -13.47 -8.27
C ARG A 243 10.63 -12.79 -7.49
N VAL A 244 10.32 -12.28 -6.29
CA VAL A 244 11.23 -11.52 -5.43
C VAL A 244 11.68 -12.35 -4.24
N ASP A 245 10.78 -13.17 -3.69
CA ASP A 245 11.02 -14.13 -2.62
C ASP A 245 12.10 -15.15 -3.02
N ALA A 246 13.28 -15.01 -2.42
CA ALA A 246 14.46 -15.79 -2.78
C ALA A 246 14.57 -17.08 -1.96
N ASN A 247 13.99 -17.10 -0.76
CA ASN A 247 14.03 -18.27 0.13
C ASN A 247 12.77 -19.16 0.01
N GLY A 248 11.76 -18.71 -0.73
CA GLY A 248 10.52 -19.44 -0.99
C GLY A 248 9.60 -19.52 0.22
N ASP A 249 9.65 -18.55 1.14
CA ASP A 249 8.81 -18.52 2.34
C ASP A 249 7.51 -17.72 2.16
N GLY A 250 7.32 -17.08 1.02
CA GLY A 250 6.14 -16.29 0.68
C GLY A 250 6.10 -14.89 1.26
N ALA A 251 7.16 -14.44 1.95
CA ALA A 251 7.31 -13.10 2.44
C ALA A 251 8.47 -12.39 1.72
N ILE A 252 8.45 -11.05 1.71
CA ILE A 252 9.57 -10.27 1.17
C ILE A 252 10.32 -9.67 2.34
N SER A 253 11.50 -10.21 2.63
CA SER A 253 12.34 -9.70 3.69
C SER A 253 13.04 -8.37 3.35
N GLY A 254 13.66 -7.73 4.33
CA GLY A 254 14.37 -6.46 4.18
C GLY A 254 15.53 -6.65 3.22
N PRO A 255 16.35 -7.71 3.37
CA PRO A 255 17.37 -8.05 2.39
C PRO A 255 16.82 -8.38 1.00
N GLU A 256 15.72 -9.13 0.88
CA GLU A 256 15.14 -9.49 -0.43
C GLU A 256 14.53 -8.29 -1.16
N GLY A 257 13.89 -7.38 -0.42
CA GLY A 257 13.30 -6.15 -0.93
C GLY A 257 14.26 -4.96 -0.93
N ASP A 258 15.47 -5.09 -0.38
CA ASP A 258 16.45 -4.01 -0.34
C ASP A 258 16.70 -3.52 -1.76
N VAL A 259 16.74 -2.20 -1.92
CA VAL A 259 16.81 -1.53 -3.21
C VAL A 259 18.09 -1.89 -4.00
N ASP A 260 19.18 -2.27 -3.34
CA ASP A 260 20.44 -2.72 -3.94
C ASP A 260 20.46 -4.22 -4.24
N THR A 261 19.49 -4.99 -3.74
CA THR A 261 19.42 -6.44 -3.97
C THR A 261 18.91 -6.74 -5.38
N PRO A 262 19.56 -7.64 -6.13
CA PRO A 262 19.04 -8.12 -7.42
C PRO A 262 17.92 -9.14 -7.22
N SER A 263 16.84 -9.03 -8.00
CA SER A 263 15.75 -10.02 -8.05
C SER A 263 15.04 -10.01 -9.41
N ASP A 264 14.24 -11.05 -9.73
CA ASP A 264 13.49 -11.20 -11.01
C ASP A 264 14.32 -10.92 -12.29
N GLY A 265 15.64 -11.18 -12.24
CA GLY A 265 16.55 -10.93 -13.38
C GLY A 265 16.97 -9.48 -13.60
N PHE A 266 16.71 -8.58 -12.65
CA PHE A 266 17.20 -7.21 -12.63
C PHE A 266 18.47 -7.07 -11.77
N GLU A 267 19.31 -6.08 -12.09
CA GLU A 267 20.55 -5.81 -11.35
C GLU A 267 20.29 -5.26 -9.94
N ASP A 268 19.14 -4.61 -9.74
CA ASP A 268 18.71 -4.04 -8.46
C ASP A 268 17.18 -4.03 -8.33
N ASN A 269 16.69 -3.64 -7.15
CA ASN A 269 15.28 -3.57 -6.78
C ASN A 269 14.67 -2.18 -6.88
N ALA A 270 15.31 -1.22 -7.55
CA ALA A 270 14.75 0.13 -7.67
C ALA A 270 13.33 0.16 -8.27
N ARG A 271 13.01 -0.82 -9.12
CA ARG A 271 11.68 -1.02 -9.73
C ARG A 271 10.58 -1.42 -8.74
N LEU A 272 10.95 -2.03 -7.62
CA LEU A 272 10.00 -2.47 -6.58
C LEU A 272 9.39 -1.29 -5.82
N PHE A 273 9.88 -0.06 -6.04
CA PHE A 273 9.45 1.14 -5.32
C PHE A 273 8.89 2.17 -6.30
N ILE A 274 7.69 2.69 -6.02
CA ILE A 274 7.09 3.76 -6.80
C ILE A 274 7.89 5.04 -6.52
N PRO A 275 8.43 5.73 -7.54
CA PRO A 275 9.12 6.99 -7.31
C PRO A 275 8.20 8.02 -6.66
N ALA A 276 8.71 8.76 -5.68
CA ALA A 276 7.96 9.81 -4.96
C ALA A 276 7.21 10.79 -5.90
N THR A 277 7.76 11.05 -7.09
CA THR A 277 7.16 11.93 -8.11
C THR A 277 5.95 11.33 -8.83
N GLN A 278 5.64 10.05 -8.62
CA GLN A 278 4.50 9.36 -9.22
C GLN A 278 3.28 9.27 -8.30
N PHE A 279 3.44 9.57 -7.01
CA PHE A 279 2.31 9.78 -6.13
C PHE A 279 1.59 11.07 -6.54
N ASN A 280 0.26 11.06 -6.42
CA ASN A 280 -0.59 12.13 -6.94
C ASN A 280 -1.61 12.64 -5.92
N ARG A 281 -1.73 11.96 -4.77
CA ARG A 281 -2.61 12.36 -3.70
C ARG A 281 -1.94 12.18 -2.34
N PHE A 282 -2.43 12.97 -1.40
CA PHE A 282 -2.06 12.92 0.00
C PHE A 282 -3.33 12.83 0.85
N ALA A 283 -3.29 12.05 1.92
CA ALA A 283 -4.38 11.98 2.88
C ALA A 283 -3.86 11.84 4.30
N ILE A 284 -4.68 12.30 5.24
CA ILE A 284 -4.51 12.08 6.67
C ILE A 284 -5.79 11.46 7.17
N THR A 285 -5.66 10.32 7.83
CA THR A 285 -6.78 9.67 8.47
C THR A 285 -6.66 9.71 9.97
N ARG A 286 -7.80 9.79 10.65
CA ARG A 286 -7.88 9.49 12.07
C ARG A 286 -8.06 7.99 12.25
N GLU A 287 -7.14 7.37 12.97
CA GLU A 287 -7.29 5.99 13.40
C GLU A 287 -7.99 5.94 14.77
N LEU A 288 -9.07 5.17 14.83
CA LEU A 288 -9.63 4.70 16.10
C LEU A 288 -8.95 3.36 16.38
N ASN A 289 -8.14 3.28 17.43
CA ASN A 289 -7.41 2.07 17.79
C ASN A 289 -8.39 0.90 17.99
N ASP A 290 -8.46 0.01 17.02
CA ASP A 290 -9.28 -1.20 17.05
C ASP A 290 -8.44 -2.46 17.29
N GLY A 291 -7.15 -2.28 17.61
CA GLY A 291 -6.18 -3.34 17.85
C GLY A 291 -5.65 -4.01 16.58
N LEU A 292 -5.93 -3.50 15.39
CA LEU A 292 -5.35 -3.99 14.14
C LEU A 292 -4.17 -3.12 13.68
N LEU A 293 -3.14 -3.76 13.13
CA LEU A 293 -1.97 -3.08 12.57
C LEU A 293 -2.26 -2.42 11.20
N ALA A 294 -3.43 -2.68 10.60
CA ALA A 294 -3.88 -1.99 9.39
C ALA A 294 -5.11 -1.15 9.74
N PRO A 295 -5.05 0.19 9.55
CA PRO A 295 -6.14 1.08 9.94
C PRO A 295 -7.36 0.79 9.07
N ARG A 296 -8.50 0.39 9.65
CA ARG A 296 -9.73 0.20 8.88
C ARG A 296 -10.21 1.54 8.33
N PHE A 297 -10.07 1.75 7.02
CA PHE A 297 -10.90 2.77 6.37
C PHE A 297 -12.34 2.24 6.46
N ALA A 298 -13.10 2.77 7.41
CA ALA A 298 -14.54 2.58 7.40
C ALA A 298 -15.07 2.97 6.00
N PRO A 299 -16.17 2.36 5.50
CA PRO A 299 -16.69 2.61 4.16
C PRO A 299 -17.08 4.06 3.86
N SER A 300 -16.97 4.91 4.86
CA SER A 300 -17.03 6.34 4.71
C SER A 300 -15.61 6.91 4.64
N GLN A 301 -15.33 7.65 3.58
CA GLN A 301 -14.29 8.69 3.49
C GLN A 301 -14.32 9.72 4.64
N ARG A 302 -15.21 9.55 5.64
CA ARG A 302 -15.35 10.33 6.88
C ARG A 302 -14.25 10.08 7.91
N ALA A 303 -13.36 9.10 7.70
CA ALA A 303 -12.15 8.97 8.51
C ALA A 303 -11.03 9.93 8.03
N TRP A 304 -11.20 10.58 6.88
CA TRP A 304 -10.23 11.51 6.33
C TRP A 304 -10.35 12.86 7.04
N VAL A 305 -9.29 13.23 7.73
CA VAL A 305 -9.17 14.55 8.39
C VAL A 305 -8.69 15.58 7.37
N LEU A 306 -7.85 15.15 6.42
CA LEU A 306 -7.38 15.95 5.31
C LEU A 306 -7.17 15.05 4.09
N SER A 307 -7.48 15.56 2.89
CA SER A 307 -7.03 14.95 1.66
C SER A 307 -6.88 15.98 0.55
N GLY A 308 -6.01 15.67 -0.41
CA GLY A 308 -5.75 16.57 -1.52
C GLY A 308 -5.02 15.91 -2.68
N ILE A 309 -4.98 16.63 -3.79
CA ILE A 309 -4.16 16.31 -4.95
C ILE A 309 -2.81 16.98 -4.76
N GLN A 310 -1.72 16.25 -5.00
CA GLN A 310 -0.38 16.81 -4.95
C GLN A 310 -0.16 17.73 -6.16
N VAL A 311 0.23 18.97 -5.91
CA VAL A 311 0.53 19.95 -6.96
C VAL A 311 2.01 20.31 -6.90
N PRO A 312 2.82 19.96 -7.91
CA PRO A 312 4.21 20.39 -7.95
C PRO A 312 4.28 21.89 -8.19
N VAL A 313 5.09 22.58 -7.39
CA VAL A 313 5.33 24.03 -7.50
C VAL A 313 6.77 24.29 -7.92
N ASN A 314 6.98 25.21 -8.85
CA ASN A 314 8.30 25.68 -9.26
C ASN A 314 8.24 27.18 -9.57
N PRO A 315 8.95 28.05 -8.82
CA PRO A 315 9.88 27.74 -7.73
C PRO A 315 9.20 27.19 -6.48
N SER A 316 9.98 26.72 -5.50
CA SER A 316 9.45 26.36 -4.19
C SER A 316 8.76 27.57 -3.55
N VAL A 317 7.62 27.32 -2.89
CA VAL A 317 6.90 28.33 -2.11
C VAL A 317 7.22 28.15 -0.62
N PRO A 318 7.25 29.22 0.18
CA PRO A 318 7.31 29.08 1.64
C PRO A 318 6.16 28.20 2.15
N ALA A 319 6.42 27.37 3.16
CA ALA A 319 5.35 26.71 3.91
C ALA A 319 4.39 27.76 4.47
N SER A 320 3.11 27.39 4.68
CA SER A 320 2.15 28.31 5.30
C SER A 320 2.71 28.87 6.59
N ALA A 321 2.59 30.19 6.79
CA ALA A 321 2.80 30.76 8.11
C ALA A 321 1.67 30.20 8.99
N GLY A 322 2.02 29.47 10.06
CA GLY A 322 1.05 28.87 10.96
C GLY A 322 0.14 29.93 11.56
N GLU A 323 -1.18 29.73 11.42
CA GLU A 323 -2.16 30.28 12.36
C GLU A 323 -2.36 29.15 13.39
N ASP A 324 -1.90 29.37 14.63
CA ASP A 324 -2.15 28.46 15.75
C ASP A 324 -3.67 28.32 15.94
N GLY A 325 -4.13 27.12 16.29
CA GLY A 325 -5.53 26.82 16.55
C GLY A 325 -6.22 27.71 17.59
N ASP A 326 -5.50 28.56 18.34
CA ASP A 326 -6.10 29.53 19.26
C ASP A 326 -6.26 30.97 18.73
N ASP A 327 -5.63 31.36 17.61
CA ASP A 327 -5.69 32.71 17.00
C ASP A 327 -5.71 33.86 18.04
N ARG A 328 -4.94 33.70 19.14
CA ARG A 328 -4.77 34.67 20.24
C ARG A 328 -3.43 35.38 20.22
#